data_AF-J9EIB9-F1
#
_entry.id   AF-J9EIB9-F1
#
_cell.length_a   1.000
_cell.length_b   1.000
_cell.length_c   1.000
_cell.angle_alpha   90.00
_cell.angle_beta   90.00
_cell.angle_gamma   90.00
#
_symmetry.space_group_name_H-M   'P 1'
#
loop_
_entity.id
_entity.type
_entity.pdbx_description
1 polymer ?
#
loop_
_entity_poly.entity_id
_entity_poly.type
_entity_poly.pdbx_seq_one_letter_code
_entity_poly.pdbx_strand_id
1 'polypeptide(L)'
;MAVLAGIGYLFIAFSPSVVIFRRVIASDPLRIILFVLGGLNHMSTAGQRITGMHSLRHARHILATVCGLGMGMMAAIFLVINVIADFWGHGTVGLPATVPYVSDRFTVKLLPNDQYFPITYSISACMVTLCHVFWTVLFWDGCHKKGTTNTWWMGICFAVISHYAMSALSFGNRTKYQMAVMCMQGIIVVVNAVISFLVMGVTWSLLKRRTKLAFCRMFCIKHCDSESFDTRIPRSENPAEDRSNPLHIRT
;
A
#
# COMPACT_ATOMS: atom_id res chain seq x y z
N MET A 1 26.15 16.07 5.82
CA MET A 1 25.45 15.93 4.52
C MET A 1 25.06 14.47 4.23
N ALA A 2 25.96 13.49 4.41
CA ALA A 2 25.65 12.07 4.17
C ALA A 2 24.53 11.49 5.06
N VAL A 3 24.54 11.76 6.37
CA VAL A 3 23.49 11.30 7.31
C VAL A 3 22.10 11.83 6.92
N LEU A 4 21.99 13.11 6.55
CA LEU A 4 20.73 13.71 6.11
C LEU A 4 20.21 13.05 4.82
N ALA A 5 21.12 12.74 3.87
CA ALA A 5 20.77 12.00 2.66
C ALA A 5 20.31 10.57 2.98
N GLY A 6 21.02 9.86 3.87
CA GLY A 6 20.65 8.52 4.35
C GLY A 6 19.25 8.48 5.00
N ILE A 7 18.93 9.47 5.82
CA ILE A 7 17.59 9.64 6.40
C ILE A 7 16.55 9.88 5.28
N GLY A 8 16.87 10.73 4.29
CA GLY A 8 16.00 10.96 3.14
C GLY A 8 15.72 9.69 2.32
N TYR A 9 16.72 8.86 2.12
CA TYR A 9 16.62 7.56 1.44
C TYR A 9 15.73 6.57 2.18
N LEU A 10 15.84 6.51 3.51
CA LEU A 10 14.93 5.75 4.37
C LEU A 10 13.47 6.21 4.24
N PHE A 11 13.25 7.53 4.25
CA PHE A 11 11.90 8.07 4.06
C PHE A 11 11.33 7.70 2.70
N ILE A 12 12.12 7.76 1.63
CA ILE A 12 11.67 7.34 0.28
C ILE A 12 11.31 5.85 0.28
N ALA A 13 12.19 4.99 0.82
CA ALA A 13 12.01 3.54 0.81
C ALA A 13 10.75 3.11 1.57
N PHE A 14 10.51 3.69 2.76
CA PHE A 14 9.43 3.26 3.66
C PHE A 14 8.18 4.15 3.61
N SER A 15 8.17 5.23 2.81
CA SER A 15 7.01 6.13 2.66
C SER A 15 5.71 5.38 2.34
N PRO A 16 5.64 4.47 1.34
CA PRO A 16 4.41 3.73 1.07
C PRO A 16 3.96 2.88 2.26
N SER A 17 4.91 2.27 2.97
CA SER A 17 4.61 1.43 4.12
C SER A 17 3.97 2.21 5.25
N VAL A 18 4.53 3.37 5.58
CA VAL A 18 4.00 4.26 6.63
C VAL A 18 2.60 4.77 6.25
N VAL A 19 2.40 5.16 4.99
CA VAL A 19 1.10 5.63 4.49
C VAL A 19 0.04 4.53 4.57
N ILE A 20 0.35 3.32 4.10
CA ILE A 20 -0.58 2.18 4.14
C ILE A 20 -0.86 1.78 5.59
N PHE A 21 0.16 1.70 6.43
CA PHE A 21 0.02 1.37 7.85
C PHE A 21 -0.94 2.35 8.55
N ARG A 22 -0.70 3.66 8.40
CA ARG A 22 -1.55 4.69 9.04
C ARG A 22 -2.98 4.69 8.50
N ARG A 23 -3.19 4.43 7.21
CA ARG A 23 -4.52 4.49 6.59
C ARG A 23 -5.33 3.21 6.78
N VAL A 24 -4.69 2.05 6.76
CA VAL A 24 -5.36 0.75 6.70
C VAL A 24 -5.31 0.03 8.05
N ILE A 25 -4.16 0.05 8.73
CA ILE A 25 -3.97 -0.72 9.97
C ILE A 25 -4.42 0.10 11.17
N ALA A 26 -4.01 1.37 11.25
CA ALA A 26 -4.34 2.22 12.40
C ALA A 26 -5.81 2.68 12.44
N SER A 27 -6.55 2.56 11.33
CA SER A 27 -7.95 2.97 11.27
C SER A 27 -8.91 1.98 11.94
N ASP A 28 -8.57 0.68 11.98
CA ASP A 28 -9.44 -0.35 12.58
C ASP A 28 -8.63 -1.58 13.08
N PRO A 29 -7.73 -1.41 14.06
CA PRO A 29 -6.79 -2.47 14.47
C PRO A 29 -7.50 -3.66 15.13
N LEU A 30 -8.59 -3.42 15.86
CA LEU A 30 -9.37 -4.46 16.53
C LEU A 30 -9.96 -5.46 15.52
N ARG A 31 -10.47 -4.95 14.39
CA ARG A 31 -11.08 -5.77 13.34
C ARG A 31 -10.04 -6.67 12.66
N ILE A 32 -8.81 -6.20 12.52
CA ILE A 32 -7.69 -6.99 12.00
C ILE A 32 -7.32 -8.09 13.00
N ILE A 33 -7.16 -7.74 14.28
CA ILE A 33 -6.81 -8.70 15.35
C ILE A 33 -7.88 -9.80 15.46
N LEU A 34 -9.17 -9.43 15.51
CA LEU A 34 -10.28 -10.39 15.56
C LEU A 34 -10.38 -11.26 14.30
N PHE A 35 -9.99 -10.75 13.13
CA PHE A 35 -9.93 -11.54 11.91
C PHE A 35 -8.81 -12.58 11.99
N VAL A 36 -7.61 -12.17 12.42
CA VAL A 36 -6.44 -13.06 12.58
C VAL A 36 -6.68 -14.11 13.65
N LEU A 37 -7.32 -13.74 14.76
CA LEU A 37 -7.62 -14.64 15.88
C LEU A 37 -8.85 -15.56 15.63
N GLY A 38 -9.45 -15.51 14.43
CA GLY A 38 -10.62 -16.32 14.06
C GLY A 38 -11.94 -15.90 14.70
N GLY A 39 -11.95 -14.92 15.62
CA GLY A 39 -13.15 -14.43 16.30
C GLY A 39 -14.17 -13.74 15.38
N LEU A 40 -13.74 -13.31 14.18
CA LEU A 40 -14.65 -12.77 13.17
C LEU A 40 -15.67 -13.81 12.65
N ASN A 41 -15.32 -15.09 12.63
CA ASN A 41 -16.28 -16.15 12.28
C ASN A 41 -17.38 -16.28 13.35
N HIS A 42 -17.03 -16.08 14.61
CA HIS A 42 -18.01 -16.09 15.71
C HIS A 42 -18.99 -14.92 15.60
N MET A 43 -18.52 -13.73 15.20
CA MET A 43 -19.37 -12.56 14.96
C MET A 43 -20.23 -12.69 13.70
N SER A 44 -19.75 -13.42 12.67
CA SER A 44 -20.51 -13.68 11.43
C SER A 44 -21.71 -14.61 11.63
N THR A 45 -21.66 -15.50 12.63
CA THR A 45 -22.72 -16.49 12.90
C THR A 45 -23.91 -15.86 13.63
N ALA A 46 -23.75 -14.69 14.25
CA ALA A 46 -24.79 -13.96 15.00
C ALA A 46 -25.86 -13.23 14.15
N GLY A 47 -26.08 -13.62 12.88
CA GLY A 47 -27.32 -13.28 12.15
C GLY A 47 -27.30 -12.10 11.15
N GLN A 48 -26.15 -11.53 10.79
CA GLN A 48 -26.05 -10.42 9.82
C GLN A 48 -25.64 -10.91 8.41
N ARG A 49 -26.44 -11.76 7.75
CA ARG A 49 -26.02 -12.49 6.52
C ARG A 49 -25.89 -11.63 5.26
N ILE A 50 -26.67 -10.55 5.09
CA ILE A 50 -26.68 -9.73 3.85
C ILE A 50 -25.74 -8.51 3.97
N THR A 51 -25.65 -7.89 5.14
CA THR A 51 -24.67 -6.84 5.47
C THR A 51 -23.27 -7.41 5.73
N GLY A 52 -23.17 -8.68 6.13
CA GLY A 52 -21.92 -9.38 6.43
C GLY A 52 -21.04 -9.67 5.21
N MET A 53 -21.60 -10.00 4.05
CA MET A 53 -20.79 -10.42 2.88
C MET A 53 -19.86 -9.32 2.35
N HIS A 54 -20.33 -8.07 2.31
CA HIS A 54 -19.49 -6.93 1.93
C HIS A 54 -18.43 -6.62 3.01
N SER A 55 -18.81 -6.74 4.28
CA SER A 55 -17.94 -6.60 5.44
C SER A 55 -16.81 -7.64 5.44
N LEU A 56 -17.12 -8.91 5.13
CA LEU A 56 -16.17 -10.03 5.06
C LEU A 56 -15.17 -9.87 3.91
N ARG A 57 -15.66 -9.52 2.71
CA ARG A 57 -14.81 -9.24 1.56
C ARG A 57 -13.82 -8.12 1.88
N HIS A 58 -14.30 -7.05 2.50
CA HIS A 58 -13.47 -5.93 2.90
C HIS A 58 -12.44 -6.31 3.98
N ALA A 59 -12.82 -7.12 4.98
CA ALA A 59 -11.89 -7.60 6.01
C ALA A 59 -10.75 -8.43 5.42
N ARG A 60 -11.07 -9.29 4.46
CA ARG A 60 -10.09 -10.14 3.79
C ARG A 60 -9.10 -9.36 2.94
N HIS A 61 -9.54 -8.37 2.16
CA HIS A 61 -8.62 -7.53 1.39
C HIS A 61 -7.71 -6.71 2.31
N ILE A 62 -8.22 -6.27 3.48
CA ILE A 62 -7.38 -5.66 4.51
C ILE A 62 -6.32 -6.66 4.98
N LEU A 63 -6.69 -7.89 5.35
CA LEU A 63 -5.73 -8.90 5.79
C LEU A 63 -4.65 -9.16 4.72
N ALA A 64 -5.06 -9.35 3.45
CA ALA A 64 -4.12 -9.56 2.35
C ALA A 64 -3.17 -8.37 2.17
N THR A 65 -3.68 -7.14 2.35
CA THR A 65 -2.88 -5.92 2.32
C THR A 65 -1.85 -5.89 3.46
N VAL A 66 -2.23 -6.27 4.68
CA VAL A 66 -1.33 -6.32 5.84
C VAL A 66 -0.24 -7.37 5.67
N CYS A 67 -0.62 -8.58 5.21
CA CYS A 67 0.33 -9.65 4.95
C CYS A 67 1.34 -9.25 3.85
N GLY A 68 0.85 -8.67 2.76
CA GLY A 68 1.69 -8.19 1.67
C GLY A 68 2.59 -7.03 2.07
N LEU A 69 2.09 -6.12 2.92
CA LEU A 69 2.88 -5.03 3.49
C LEU A 69 4.03 -5.57 4.35
N GLY A 70 3.77 -6.59 5.17
CA GLY A 70 4.80 -7.24 6.00
C GLY A 70 5.89 -7.91 5.17
N MET A 71 5.51 -8.72 4.17
CA MET A 71 6.47 -9.35 3.25
C MET A 71 7.27 -8.30 2.47
N GLY A 72 6.59 -7.26 1.97
CA GLY A 72 7.22 -6.16 1.25
C GLY A 72 8.21 -5.36 2.09
N MET A 73 7.85 -5.05 3.34
CA MET A 73 8.75 -4.35 4.27
C MET A 73 10.00 -5.18 4.59
N MET A 74 9.85 -6.48 4.83
CA MET A 74 11.01 -7.36 5.06
C MET A 74 11.93 -7.41 3.83
N ALA A 75 11.37 -7.58 2.63
CA ALA A 75 12.14 -7.54 1.39
C ALA A 75 12.85 -6.19 1.17
N ALA A 76 12.17 -5.08 1.44
CA ALA A 76 12.74 -3.75 1.36
C ALA A 76 13.89 -3.54 2.35
N ILE A 77 13.75 -4.01 3.60
CA ILE A 77 14.82 -3.94 4.61
C ILE A 77 16.05 -4.71 4.12
N PHE A 78 15.88 -5.95 3.65
CA PHE A 78 17.00 -6.73 3.11
C PHE A 78 17.68 -6.06 1.90
N LEU A 79 16.91 -5.32 1.10
CA LEU A 79 17.45 -4.59 -0.05
C LEU A 79 18.27 -3.36 0.35
N VAL A 80 17.87 -2.62 1.40
CA VAL A 80 18.45 -1.30 1.72
C VAL A 80 19.36 -1.26 2.95
N ILE A 81 19.28 -2.23 3.87
CA ILE A 81 19.97 -2.14 5.17
C ILE A 81 21.49 -2.03 5.02
N ASN A 82 22.08 -2.87 4.17
CA ASN A 82 23.53 -2.87 3.94
C ASN A 82 23.97 -1.59 3.21
N VAL A 83 23.16 -1.17 2.24
CA VAL A 83 23.39 0.05 1.46
C VAL A 83 23.41 1.26 2.39
N ILE A 84 22.46 1.37 3.32
CA ILE A 84 22.39 2.49 4.27
C ILE A 84 23.56 2.47 5.26
N ALA A 85 24.00 1.29 5.70
CA ALA A 85 25.16 1.17 6.58
C ALA A 85 26.42 1.74 5.91
N ASP A 86 26.61 1.48 4.61
CA ASP A 86 27.73 2.01 3.83
C ASP A 86 27.68 3.54 3.68
N PHE A 87 26.48 4.14 3.66
CA PHE A 87 26.30 5.60 3.56
C PHE A 87 26.21 6.34 4.90
N TRP A 88 26.32 5.63 6.02
CA TRP A 88 26.31 6.28 7.33
C TRP A 88 27.61 7.08 7.59
N GLY A 89 28.69 6.77 6.87
CA GLY A 89 29.95 7.49 6.90
C GLY A 89 30.00 8.75 6.02
N HIS A 90 31.13 9.46 6.04
CA HIS A 90 31.36 10.66 5.23
C HIS A 90 31.63 10.38 3.73
N GLY A 91 31.67 9.12 3.32
CA GLY A 91 31.99 8.71 1.94
C GLY A 91 30.77 8.73 1.02
N THR A 92 31.00 9.04 -0.27
CA THR A 92 30.01 8.94 -1.34
C THR A 92 30.36 7.79 -2.28
N VAL A 93 29.35 7.13 -2.84
CA VAL A 93 29.54 6.07 -3.86
C VAL A 93 30.28 6.59 -5.09
N GLY A 94 31.07 5.72 -5.71
CA GLY A 94 31.74 5.98 -6.99
C GLY A 94 33.20 6.42 -6.87
N LEU A 95 33.66 6.90 -5.70
CA LEU A 95 35.07 7.28 -5.50
C LEU A 95 36.05 6.12 -5.78
N PRO A 96 35.82 4.87 -5.30
CA PRO A 96 36.76 3.78 -5.56
C PRO A 96 36.77 3.28 -7.01
N ALA A 97 35.73 3.60 -7.81
CA ALA A 97 35.69 3.28 -9.24
C ALA A 97 36.58 4.21 -10.09
N THR A 98 37.00 5.35 -9.54
CA THR A 98 37.94 6.27 -10.21
C THR A 98 39.39 5.81 -10.13
N VAL A 99 39.71 4.84 -9.24
CA VAL A 99 41.07 4.32 -9.04
C VAL A 99 41.15 2.86 -9.51
N PRO A 100 41.78 2.56 -10.66
CA PRO A 100 41.72 1.24 -11.29
C PRO A 100 42.33 0.11 -10.44
N TYR A 101 43.28 0.42 -9.55
CA TYR A 101 43.87 -0.58 -8.64
C TYR A 101 42.92 -0.99 -7.49
N VAL A 102 41.97 -0.12 -7.13
CA VAL A 102 41.02 -0.39 -6.03
C VAL A 102 39.70 -0.95 -6.56
N SER A 103 39.34 -0.66 -7.81
CA SER A 103 38.09 -1.13 -8.43
C SER A 103 37.99 -2.66 -8.53
N ASP A 104 39.10 -3.37 -8.70
CA ASP A 104 39.12 -4.84 -8.78
C ASP A 104 38.97 -5.53 -7.41
N ARG A 105 39.11 -4.79 -6.29
CA ARG A 105 38.89 -5.32 -4.95
C ARG A 105 37.44 -5.28 -4.50
N PHE A 106 36.56 -4.56 -5.20
CA PHE A 106 35.15 -4.45 -4.84
C PHE A 106 34.30 -5.44 -5.64
N THR A 107 33.47 -6.20 -4.93
CA THR A 107 32.50 -7.15 -5.51
C THR A 107 31.37 -6.47 -6.29
N VAL A 108 31.18 -5.17 -6.06
CA VAL A 108 30.21 -4.32 -6.75
C VAL A 108 30.98 -3.38 -7.69
N LYS A 109 30.98 -3.67 -8.99
CA LYS A 109 31.54 -2.78 -10.02
C LYS A 109 30.64 -1.56 -10.18
N LEU A 110 30.86 -0.55 -9.34
CA LEU A 110 30.25 0.77 -9.46
C LEU A 110 30.89 1.49 -10.66
N LEU A 111 30.09 2.17 -11.47
CA LEU A 111 30.59 3.02 -12.54
C LEU A 111 30.99 4.40 -11.96
N PRO A 112 31.98 5.12 -12.51
CA PRO A 112 32.35 6.45 -12.02
C PRO A 112 31.20 7.48 -11.94
N ASN A 113 30.13 7.26 -12.72
CA ASN A 113 28.93 8.10 -12.74
C ASN A 113 27.77 7.62 -11.83
N ASP A 114 28.00 6.66 -10.94
CA ASP A 114 26.95 6.00 -10.14
C ASP A 114 26.64 6.69 -8.79
N GLN A 115 26.74 8.02 -8.77
CA GLN A 115 26.44 8.84 -7.58
C GLN A 115 24.99 8.70 -7.07
N TYR A 116 24.07 8.27 -7.93
CA TYR A 116 22.65 8.07 -7.63
C TYR A 116 22.31 6.64 -7.17
N PHE A 117 23.31 5.81 -6.93
CA PHE A 117 23.11 4.43 -6.45
C PHE A 117 22.24 4.29 -5.18
N PRO A 118 22.36 5.14 -4.13
CA PRO A 118 21.55 4.97 -2.93
C PRO A 118 20.07 5.32 -3.16
N ILE A 119 19.81 6.34 -3.98
CA ILE A 119 18.46 6.79 -4.28
C ILE A 119 17.72 5.77 -5.15
N THR A 120 18.41 5.12 -6.11
CA THR A 120 17.78 4.07 -6.92
C THR A 120 17.41 2.85 -6.07
N TYR A 121 18.26 2.41 -5.14
CA TYR A 121 17.92 1.34 -4.18
C TYR A 121 16.71 1.71 -3.31
N SER A 122 16.61 2.97 -2.87
CA SER A 122 15.49 3.44 -2.08
C SER A 122 14.18 3.42 -2.87
N ILE A 123 14.22 3.85 -4.14
CA ILE A 123 13.05 3.80 -5.04
C ILE A 123 12.68 2.34 -5.33
N SER A 124 13.66 1.45 -5.59
CA SER A 124 13.41 0.01 -5.76
C SER A 124 12.79 -0.63 -4.53
N ALA A 125 13.22 -0.26 -3.33
CA ALA A 125 12.64 -0.75 -2.07
C ALA A 125 11.18 -0.35 -1.90
N CYS A 126 10.86 0.90 -2.24
CA CYS A 126 9.48 1.40 -2.31
C CYS A 126 8.66 0.59 -3.33
N MET A 127 9.18 0.36 -4.54
CA MET A 127 8.51 -0.41 -5.59
C MET A 127 8.27 -1.87 -5.18
N VAL A 128 9.28 -2.54 -4.62
CA VAL A 128 9.18 -3.93 -4.13
C VAL A 128 8.14 -4.05 -3.03
N THR A 129 8.11 -3.10 -2.09
CA THR A 129 7.09 -3.07 -1.04
C THR A 129 5.68 -3.02 -1.63
N LEU A 130 5.44 -2.09 -2.56
CA LEU A 130 4.14 -1.94 -3.22
C LEU A 130 3.76 -3.18 -4.04
N CYS A 131 4.72 -3.75 -4.77
CA CYS A 131 4.51 -4.99 -5.50
C CYS A 131 4.09 -6.14 -4.58
N HIS A 132 4.75 -6.34 -3.43
CA HIS A 132 4.34 -7.39 -2.48
C HIS A 132 2.94 -7.18 -1.93
N VAL A 133 2.51 -5.93 -1.70
CA VAL A 133 1.12 -5.63 -1.34
C VAL A 133 0.16 -6.09 -2.46
N PHE A 134 0.40 -5.66 -3.70
CA PHE A 134 -0.47 -5.99 -4.84
C PHE A 134 -0.47 -7.48 -5.17
N TRP A 135 0.69 -8.12 -5.21
CA TRP A 135 0.82 -9.56 -5.45
C TRP A 135 0.07 -10.37 -4.40
N THR A 136 0.15 -10.00 -3.13
CA THR A 136 -0.56 -10.70 -2.06
C THR A 136 -2.07 -10.54 -2.18
N VAL A 137 -2.55 -9.34 -2.53
CA VAL A 137 -3.98 -9.09 -2.78
C VAL A 137 -4.49 -9.93 -3.96
N LEU A 138 -3.75 -9.96 -5.07
CA LEU A 138 -4.10 -10.75 -6.26
C LEU A 138 -4.06 -12.25 -5.99
N PHE A 139 -3.04 -12.71 -5.27
CA PHE A 139 -2.87 -14.11 -4.89
C PHE A 139 -4.02 -14.57 -3.99
N TRP A 140 -4.37 -13.76 -2.98
CA TRP A 140 -5.44 -14.08 -2.04
C TRP A 140 -6.82 -14.05 -2.71
N ASP A 141 -7.05 -13.11 -3.63
CA ASP A 141 -8.29 -13.07 -4.42
C ASP A 141 -8.41 -14.29 -5.35
N GLY A 142 -7.33 -14.68 -6.02
CA GLY A 142 -7.30 -15.89 -6.85
C GLY A 142 -7.56 -17.16 -6.06
N CYS A 143 -6.97 -17.30 -4.86
CA CYS A 143 -7.23 -18.45 -3.98
C CYS A 143 -8.70 -18.57 -3.60
N HIS A 144 -9.39 -17.44 -3.39
CA HIS A 144 -10.81 -17.47 -3.07
C HIS A 144 -11.67 -17.90 -4.26
N LYS A 145 -11.30 -17.49 -5.47
CA LYS A 145 -12.02 -17.82 -6.70
C LYS A 145 -11.92 -19.29 -7.10
N LYS A 146 -11.00 -20.05 -6.49
CA LYS A 146 -10.73 -21.47 -6.78
C LYS A 146 -11.97 -22.36 -6.78
N GLY A 147 -12.89 -22.13 -5.85
CA GLY A 147 -14.10 -22.95 -5.70
C GLY A 147 -15.32 -22.48 -6.50
N THR A 148 -15.27 -21.29 -7.11
CA THR A 148 -16.46 -20.64 -7.68
C THR A 148 -16.33 -20.39 -9.19
N THR A 149 -15.14 -20.10 -9.69
CA THR A 149 -14.92 -19.71 -11.10
C THR A 149 -13.71 -20.44 -11.70
N ASN A 150 -13.82 -20.87 -12.96
CA ASN A 150 -12.74 -21.57 -13.67
C ASN A 150 -11.51 -20.67 -13.95
N THR A 151 -11.68 -19.34 -13.94
CA THR A 151 -10.62 -18.35 -14.20
C THR A 151 -9.75 -18.00 -12.97
N TRP A 152 -9.83 -18.77 -11.88
CA TRP A 152 -9.16 -18.45 -10.62
C TRP A 152 -7.62 -18.41 -10.71
N TRP A 153 -7.03 -19.27 -11.54
CA TRP A 153 -5.58 -19.34 -11.74
C TRP A 153 -5.01 -18.08 -12.38
N MET A 154 -5.79 -17.33 -13.17
CA MET A 154 -5.28 -16.19 -13.94
C MET A 154 -4.66 -15.11 -13.06
N GLY A 155 -5.29 -14.80 -11.92
CA GLY A 155 -4.77 -13.79 -10.98
C GLY A 155 -3.49 -14.24 -10.29
N ILE A 156 -3.41 -15.52 -9.92
CA ILE A 156 -2.22 -16.10 -9.27
C ILE A 156 -1.06 -16.16 -10.26
N CYS A 157 -1.30 -16.70 -11.46
CA CYS A 157 -0.30 -16.78 -12.52
C CYS A 157 0.24 -15.38 -12.86
N PHE A 158 -0.63 -14.37 -12.98
CA PHE A 158 -0.22 -13.00 -13.24
C PHE A 158 0.67 -12.42 -12.12
N ALA A 159 0.32 -12.63 -10.85
CA ALA A 159 1.12 -12.18 -9.72
C ALA A 159 2.51 -12.86 -9.71
N VAL A 160 2.57 -14.17 -9.95
CA VAL A 160 3.82 -14.93 -9.99
C VAL A 160 4.70 -14.49 -11.18
N ILE A 161 4.12 -14.37 -12.37
CA ILE A 161 4.85 -13.92 -13.58
C ILE A 161 5.40 -12.51 -13.37
N SER A 162 4.62 -11.58 -12.82
CA SER A 162 5.09 -10.22 -12.57
C SER A 162 6.15 -10.15 -11.46
N HIS A 163 6.12 -11.05 -10.47
CA HIS A 163 7.19 -11.23 -9.48
C HIS A 163 8.51 -11.67 -10.13
N TYR A 164 8.47 -12.68 -10.99
CA TYR A 164 9.63 -13.11 -11.76
C TYR A 164 10.11 -12.03 -12.73
N ALA A 165 9.20 -11.29 -13.37
CA ALA A 165 9.54 -10.19 -14.26
C ALA A 165 10.26 -9.04 -13.52
N MET A 166 9.78 -8.64 -12.34
CA MET A 166 10.46 -7.65 -11.48
C MET A 166 11.87 -8.11 -11.08
N SER A 167 12.01 -9.40 -10.75
CA SER A 167 13.30 -10.00 -10.37
C SER A 167 14.26 -10.06 -11.57
N ALA A 168 13.76 -10.47 -12.73
CA ALA A 168 14.54 -10.55 -13.97
C ALA A 168 15.03 -9.16 -14.42
N LEU A 169 14.16 -8.16 -14.39
CA LEU A 169 14.53 -6.77 -14.70
C LEU A 169 15.61 -6.23 -13.77
N SER A 170 15.64 -6.68 -12.50
CA SER A 170 16.64 -6.23 -11.53
C SER A 170 18.07 -6.64 -11.91
N PHE A 171 18.27 -7.70 -12.70
CA PHE A 171 19.61 -8.01 -13.26
C PHE A 171 20.10 -6.92 -14.22
N GLY A 172 19.18 -6.27 -14.93
CA GLY A 172 19.47 -5.15 -15.83
C GLY A 172 19.98 -3.90 -15.11
N ASN A 173 19.85 -3.82 -13.78
CA ASN A 173 20.30 -2.68 -12.99
C ASN A 173 21.83 -2.48 -13.02
N ARG A 174 22.60 -3.50 -13.42
CA ARG A 174 24.06 -3.38 -13.59
C ARG A 174 24.50 -2.80 -14.94
N THR A 175 23.55 -2.47 -15.83
CA THR A 175 23.85 -1.95 -17.16
C THR A 175 23.85 -0.42 -17.19
N LYS A 176 24.37 0.18 -18.28
CA LYS A 176 24.29 1.63 -18.51
C LYS A 176 22.84 2.17 -18.58
N TYR A 177 21.84 1.30 -18.70
CA TYR A 177 20.43 1.64 -18.86
C TYR A 177 19.61 1.54 -17.57
N GLN A 178 20.25 1.67 -16.40
CA GLN A 178 19.62 1.61 -15.07
C GLN A 178 18.31 2.42 -14.97
N MET A 179 18.26 3.66 -15.46
CA MET A 179 17.04 4.47 -15.42
C MET A 179 15.89 3.87 -16.23
N ALA A 180 16.16 3.31 -17.41
CA ALA A 180 15.14 2.67 -18.23
C ALA A 180 14.59 1.42 -17.54
N VAL A 181 15.45 0.62 -16.90
CA VAL A 181 15.05 -0.56 -16.11
C VAL A 181 14.13 -0.16 -14.96
N MET A 182 14.47 0.90 -14.22
CA MET A 182 13.64 1.42 -13.13
C MET A 182 12.28 1.92 -13.62
N CYS A 183 12.22 2.59 -14.77
CA CYS A 183 10.96 2.99 -15.38
C CYS A 183 10.10 1.77 -15.75
N MET A 184 10.70 0.72 -16.30
CA MET A 184 9.98 -0.53 -16.62
C MET A 184 9.44 -1.21 -15.35
N GLN A 185 10.23 -1.24 -14.27
CA GLN A 185 9.76 -1.72 -12.96
C GLN A 185 8.58 -0.87 -12.44
N GLY A 186 8.66 0.46 -12.58
CA GLY A 186 7.57 1.36 -12.22
C GLY A 186 6.28 1.09 -13.02
N ILE A 187 6.38 0.81 -14.32
CA ILE A 187 5.23 0.43 -15.15
C ILE A 187 4.60 -0.86 -14.62
N ILE A 188 5.40 -1.87 -14.27
CA ILE A 188 4.89 -3.13 -13.70
C ILE A 188 4.16 -2.88 -12.38
N VAL A 189 4.69 -2.01 -11.51
CA VAL A 189 4.01 -1.63 -10.26
C VAL A 189 2.65 -0.99 -10.55
N VAL A 190 2.58 -0.05 -11.49
CA VAL A 190 1.33 0.64 -11.85
C VAL A 190 0.31 -0.32 -12.43
N VAL A 191 0.72 -1.23 -13.31
CA VAL A 191 -0.18 -2.26 -13.87
C VAL A 191 -0.71 -3.17 -12.75
N ASN A 192 0.15 -3.65 -11.86
CA ASN A 192 -0.28 -4.45 -10.70
C ASN A 192 -1.23 -3.69 -9.78
N ALA A 193 -1.00 -2.39 -9.58
CA ALA A 193 -1.87 -1.53 -8.78
C ALA A 193 -3.27 -1.42 -9.38
N VAL A 194 -3.36 -1.12 -10.69
CA VAL A 194 -4.64 -0.99 -11.40
C VAL A 194 -5.44 -2.29 -11.32
N ILE A 195 -4.81 -3.43 -11.61
CA ILE A 195 -5.49 -4.73 -11.57
C ILE A 195 -5.94 -5.05 -10.14
N SER A 196 -5.12 -4.77 -9.13
CA SER A 196 -5.49 -4.96 -7.72
C SER A 196 -6.69 -4.08 -7.31
N PHE A 197 -6.73 -2.83 -7.75
CA PHE A 197 -7.87 -1.94 -7.48
C PHE A 197 -9.16 -2.42 -8.16
N LEU A 198 -9.06 -2.95 -9.37
CA LEU A 198 -10.21 -3.56 -10.06
C LEU A 198 -10.72 -4.79 -9.28
N VAL A 199 -9.81 -5.64 -8.80
CA VAL A 199 -10.14 -6.82 -7.98
C VAL A 199 -10.82 -6.43 -6.66
N MET A 200 -10.40 -5.34 -6.03
CA MET A 200 -11.02 -4.81 -4.81
C MET A 200 -12.39 -4.14 -5.05
N GLY A 201 -12.86 -4.07 -6.30
CA GLY A 201 -14.16 -3.49 -6.65
C GLY A 201 -14.17 -1.95 -6.66
N VAL A 202 -13.00 -1.31 -6.73
CA VAL A 202 -12.90 0.15 -6.81
C VAL A 202 -13.21 0.60 -8.24
N THR A 203 -14.43 1.07 -8.49
CA THR A 203 -14.81 1.61 -9.80
C THR A 203 -14.05 2.92 -10.09
N TRP A 204 -13.63 3.12 -11.34
CA TRP A 204 -12.90 4.32 -11.80
C TRP A 204 -13.61 5.64 -11.45
N SER A 205 -14.94 5.67 -11.54
CA SER A 205 -15.78 6.81 -11.15
C SER A 205 -15.71 7.11 -9.64
N LEU A 206 -15.63 6.07 -8.81
CA LEU A 206 -15.47 6.18 -7.35
C LEU A 206 -14.07 6.70 -7.00
N LEU A 207 -13.05 6.22 -7.71
CA LEU A 207 -11.67 6.67 -7.54
C LEU A 207 -11.53 8.15 -7.94
N LYS A 208 -12.08 8.57 -9.08
CA LYS A 208 -12.09 9.97 -9.53
C LYS A 208 -12.83 10.88 -8.54
N ARG A 209 -13.95 10.42 -7.98
CA ARG A 209 -14.71 11.17 -6.96
C ARG A 209 -13.93 11.29 -5.64
N ARG A 210 -13.32 10.21 -5.15
CA ARG A 210 -12.54 10.18 -3.91
C ARG A 210 -11.25 11.00 -4.02
N THR A 211 -10.54 10.91 -5.14
CA THR A 211 -9.33 11.71 -5.40
C THR A 211 -9.66 13.19 -5.54
N LYS A 212 -10.72 13.55 -6.29
CA LYS A 212 -11.21 14.94 -6.35
C LYS A 212 -11.61 15.46 -4.96
N LEU A 213 -12.29 14.66 -4.14
CA LEU A 213 -12.67 15.04 -2.78
C LEU A 213 -11.46 15.16 -1.85
N ALA A 214 -10.48 14.26 -1.94
CA ALA A 214 -9.24 14.31 -1.16
C ALA A 214 -8.38 15.53 -1.55
N PHE A 215 -8.31 15.82 -2.85
CA PHE A 215 -7.65 17.01 -3.38
C PHE A 215 -8.39 18.28 -2.93
N CYS A 216 -9.71 18.34 -3.03
CA CYS A 216 -10.51 19.44 -2.50
C CYS A 216 -10.34 19.61 -0.99
N ARG A 217 -10.23 18.55 -0.20
CA ARG A 217 -9.96 18.66 1.25
C ARG A 217 -8.55 19.15 1.54
N MET A 218 -7.54 18.71 0.78
CA MET A 218 -6.18 19.27 0.92
C MET A 218 -6.14 20.76 0.55
N PHE A 219 -6.87 21.18 -0.49
CA PHE A 219 -6.93 22.59 -0.90
C PHE A 219 -7.88 23.44 -0.05
N CYS A 220 -8.99 22.88 0.45
CA CYS A 220 -9.93 23.58 1.35
C CYS A 220 -9.35 23.75 2.75
N ILE A 221 -8.48 22.85 3.25
CA ILE A 221 -7.75 23.13 4.49
C ILE A 221 -6.86 24.38 4.34
N LYS A 222 -6.39 24.68 3.12
CA LYS A 222 -5.63 25.91 2.85
C LYS A 222 -6.50 27.17 2.70
N HIS A 223 -7.82 27.05 2.63
CA HIS A 223 -8.76 28.17 2.47
C HIS A 223 -9.76 28.31 3.64
N CYS A 224 -9.73 27.39 4.61
CA CYS A 224 -10.68 27.33 5.72
C CYS A 224 -10.00 27.57 7.09
N ASP A 225 -8.84 28.23 7.09
CA ASP A 225 -8.30 28.90 8.28
C ASP A 225 -8.75 30.38 8.37
N SER A 226 -9.56 30.86 7.42
CA SER A 226 -10.02 32.26 7.38
C SER A 226 -11.51 32.48 7.66
N GLU A 227 -12.29 31.43 7.91
CA GLU A 227 -13.71 31.56 8.30
C GLU A 227 -14.02 30.68 9.52
N SER A 228 -13.37 30.97 10.64
CA SER A 228 -13.99 30.78 11.95
C SER A 228 -14.73 32.06 12.32
N PHE A 229 -15.98 31.94 12.77
CA PHE A 229 -16.99 32.98 13.04
C PHE A 229 -17.91 33.28 11.86
N ASP A 230 -18.98 32.51 11.68
CA ASP A 230 -20.24 32.95 12.29
C ASP A 230 -21.30 31.84 12.41
N THR A 231 -22.15 32.09 13.39
CA THR A 231 -23.33 31.40 13.88
C THR A 231 -24.43 31.07 12.84
N ARG A 232 -24.97 29.84 12.86
CA ARG A 232 -26.37 29.53 13.26
C ARG A 232 -26.85 28.14 12.83
N ILE A 233 -27.30 27.40 13.83
CA ILE A 233 -28.23 26.27 13.75
C ILE A 233 -29.64 26.83 13.50
N PRO A 234 -30.48 26.16 12.70
CA PRO A 234 -31.89 26.06 13.05
C PRO A 234 -32.29 24.59 13.23
N ARG A 235 -32.79 24.37 14.45
CA ARG A 235 -33.50 23.21 14.96
C ARG A 235 -34.87 23.17 14.28
N SER A 236 -35.19 22.10 13.55
CA SER A 236 -36.56 21.82 13.10
C SER A 236 -37.18 20.82 14.06
N GLU A 237 -38.10 21.30 14.87
CA GLU A 237 -38.97 20.49 15.74
C GLU A 237 -39.98 19.71 14.89
N ASN A 238 -40.21 18.44 15.25
CA ASN A 238 -41.40 17.67 14.86
C ASN A 238 -41.95 17.07 16.17
N PRO A 239 -43.17 17.40 16.61
CA PRO A 239 -43.86 16.68 17.69
C PRO A 239 -44.54 15.44 17.08
N ALA A 240 -44.12 14.24 17.47
CA ALA A 240 -44.73 13.43 18.53
C ALA A 240 -46.14 12.92 18.17
N GLU A 241 -46.18 11.73 17.58
CA GLU A 241 -47.36 10.89 17.39
C GLU A 241 -47.60 10.11 18.70
N ASP A 242 -48.59 10.53 19.49
CA ASP A 242 -48.96 9.89 20.76
C ASP A 242 -49.86 8.68 20.50
N ARG A 243 -49.45 7.55 21.08
CA ARG A 243 -50.04 6.23 20.92
C ARG A 243 -50.55 5.81 22.30
N SER A 244 -51.83 6.04 22.58
CA SER A 244 -52.46 5.57 23.81
C SER A 244 -53.78 4.83 23.51
N ASN A 245 -53.68 3.50 23.48
CA ASN A 245 -54.80 2.60 23.74
C ASN A 245 -55.17 2.68 25.22
N PRO A 246 -56.47 2.56 25.54
CA PRO A 246 -56.83 1.66 26.63
C PRO A 246 -57.93 0.67 26.22
N LEU A 247 -57.72 -0.58 26.61
CA LEU A 247 -58.77 -1.56 26.84
C LEU A 247 -59.88 -0.94 27.70
N HIS A 248 -61.14 -1.14 27.33
CA HIS A 248 -62.17 -1.37 28.33
C HIS A 248 -63.26 -2.32 27.84
N ILE A 249 -63.70 -3.11 28.82
CA ILE A 249 -64.52 -4.32 28.79
C ILE A 249 -66.01 -3.98 28.93
N ARG A 250 -66.87 -4.91 28.46
CA ARG A 250 -68.31 -5.14 28.75
C ARG A 250 -69.30 -4.17 28.08
N THR A 251 -70.46 -4.59 27.58
CA THR A 251 -71.31 -5.79 27.75
C THR A 251 -72.08 -6.04 26.46
#